data_AF-A0A1E4IEZ8-F1
#
_entry.id   AF-A0A1E4IEZ8-F1
#
_cell.length_a   1.000
_cell.length_b   1.000
_cell.length_c   1.000
_cell.angle_alpha   90.00
_cell.angle_beta   90.00
_cell.angle_gamma   90.00
#
_symmetry.space_group_name_H-M   'P 1'
#
loop_
_entity.id
_entity.type
_entity.pdbx_description
1 polymer ?
#
loop_
_entity_poly.entity_id
_entity_poly.type
_entity_poly.pdbx_seq_one_letter_code
_entity_poly.pdbx_strand_id
1 'polypeptide(L)' 'MSAPQPHDTSDIVIAATLWLMHRYQQTGSRKLARMIEQHLAWMHDRASSPRLADACRRLSFEWRAVAADGCAVSPHPVLH' A
#
# COMPACT_ATOMS: atom_id res chain seq x y z
N MET A 1 -23.08 -25.54 -7.91
CA MET A 1 -22.78 -24.79 -6.68
C MET A 1 -21.27 -24.59 -6.66
N SER A 2 -20.80 -23.39 -7.00
CA SER A 2 -19.36 -23.11 -7.07
C SER A 2 -18.84 -23.00 -5.63
N ALA A 3 -17.87 -23.85 -5.27
CA ALA A 3 -17.22 -23.78 -3.98
C ALA A 3 -16.61 -22.37 -3.77
N PRO A 4 -16.65 -21.79 -2.56
CA PRO A 4 -15.95 -20.55 -2.29
C PRO A 4 -14.46 -20.81 -2.53
N GLN A 5 -13.91 -20.23 -3.59
CA GLN A 5 -12.47 -20.28 -3.79
C GLN A 5 -11.82 -19.65 -2.56
N PRO A 6 -10.88 -20.35 -1.90
CA PRO A 6 -10.10 -19.72 -0.85
C PRO A 6 -9.45 -18.51 -1.49
N HIS A 7 -9.72 -17.31 -0.95
CA HIS A 7 -9.02 -16.13 -1.43
C HIS A 7 -7.54 -16.41 -1.21
N ASP A 8 -6.77 -16.41 -2.30
CA ASP A 8 -5.34 -16.56 -2.22
C ASP A 8 -4.82 -15.53 -1.22
N THR A 9 -3.98 -15.97 -0.28
CA THR A 9 -3.38 -15.10 0.74
C THR A 9 -2.78 -13.84 0.09
N SER A 10 -2.28 -13.97 -1.13
CA SER A 10 -1.82 -12.87 -2.00
C SER A 10 -2.87 -11.77 -2.22
N ASP A 11 -4.11 -12.11 -2.55
CA ASP A 11 -5.18 -11.13 -2.78
C ASP A 11 -5.54 -10.35 -1.51
N ILE A 12 -5.54 -11.04 -0.36
CA ILE A 12 -5.80 -10.41 0.94
C ILE A 12 -4.69 -9.40 1.26
N VAL A 13 -3.43 -9.77 1.06
CA VAL A 13 -2.29 -8.89 1.35
C VAL A 13 -2.23 -7.69 0.39
N ILE A 14 -2.55 -7.90 -0.89
CA ILE A 14 -2.67 -6.82 -1.89
C ILE A 14 -3.76 -5.83 -1.47
N ALA A 15 -4.97 -6.32 -1.17
CA ALA A 15 -6.09 -5.49 -0.74
C ALA A 15 -5.80 -4.71 0.56
N ALA A 16 -5.18 -5.38 1.54
CA ALA A 16 -4.77 -4.74 2.79
C ALA A 16 -3.76 -3.62 2.56
N THR A 17 -2.79 -3.84 1.66
CA THR A 17 -1.77 -2.83 1.32
C THR A 17 -2.38 -1.61 0.64
N LEU A 18 -3.29 -1.81 -0.32
CA LEU A 18 -4.04 -0.73 -0.97
C LEU A 18 -4.84 0.10 0.02
N TRP A 19 -5.55 -0.57 0.94
CA TRP A 19 -6.33 0.11 1.97
C TRP A 19 -5.43 0.93 2.91
N LEU A 20 -4.26 0.41 3.29
CA LEU A 20 -3.31 1.14 4.12
C LEU A 20 -2.78 2.40 3.41
N MET A 21 -2.46 2.32 2.11
CA MET A 21 -2.03 3.48 1.32
C MET A 21 -3.13 4.55 1.24
N HIS A 22 -4.36 4.15 0.95
CA HIS A 22 -5.50 5.07 0.93
C HIS A 22 -5.76 5.71 2.30
N ARG A 23 -5.58 4.96 3.39
CA ARG A 23 -5.70 5.49 4.75
C ARG A 23 -4.54 6.41 5.11
N TYR A 24 -3.34 6.14 4.61
CA TYR A 24 -2.18 7.03 4.79
C TYR A 24 -2.44 8.38 4.12
N GLN A 25 -2.96 8.40 2.89
CA GLN A 25 -3.28 9.66 2.19
C GLN A 25 -4.26 10.54 2.97
N GLN A 26 -5.22 9.94 3.69
CA GLN A 26 -6.19 10.69 4.50
C GLN A 26 -5.64 11.19 5.84
N THR A 27 -4.61 10.53 6.39
CA THR A 27 -4.18 10.76 7.78
C THR A 27 -2.74 11.27 7.92
N GLY A 28 -1.89 11.10 6.90
CA GLY A 28 -0.46 11.40 6.95
C GLY A 28 0.31 10.62 8.02
N SER A 29 -0.25 9.54 8.57
CA SER A 29 0.32 8.90 9.75
C SER A 29 1.61 8.15 9.44
N ARG A 30 2.72 8.56 10.08
CA ARG A 30 4.02 7.86 10.00
C ARG A 30 3.96 6.40 10.44
N LYS A 31 3.01 6.04 11.32
CA LYS A 31 2.80 4.64 11.73
C LYS A 31 2.26 3.80 10.56
N LEU A 32 1.33 4.35 9.77
CA LEU A 32 0.82 3.69 8.59
C LEU A 32 1.89 3.57 7.50
N ALA A 33 2.71 4.61 7.31
CA ALA A 33 3.85 4.56 6.40
C ALA A 33 4.77 3.37 6.70
N ARG A 34 5.17 3.21 7.98
CA ARG A 34 6.00 2.06 8.41
C ARG A 34 5.30 0.71 8.20
N MET A 35 3.99 0.62 8.43
CA MET A 35 3.24 -0.62 8.19
C MET A 35 3.20 -0.98 6.70
N ILE A 36 3.04 0.01 5.83
CA ILE A 36 3.04 -0.17 4.37
C ILE A 36 4.41 -0.68 3.91
N GLU A 37 5.50 -0.05 4.36
CA GLU A 37 6.87 -0.48 4.05
C GLU A 37 7.14 -1.92 4.49
N GLN A 38 6.69 -2.31 5.69
CA GLN A 38 6.82 -3.68 6.19
C GLN A 38 6.02 -4.68 5.35
N HIS A 39 4.81 -4.33 4.92
CA HIS A 39 4.01 -5.19 4.04
C HIS A 39 4.65 -5.35 2.66
N LEU A 40 5.18 -4.27 2.08
CA LEU A 40 5.91 -4.32 0.81
C LEU A 40 7.17 -5.19 0.92
N ALA A 41 7.96 -5.04 1.99
CA ALA A 41 9.14 -5.86 2.23
C ALA A 41 8.79 -7.35 2.39
N TRP A 42 7.73 -7.65 3.16
CA TRP A 42 7.24 -9.02 3.33
C TRP A 42 6.74 -9.63 2.01
N MET A 43 6.00 -8.86 1.21
CA MET A 43 5.54 -9.31 -0.11
C MET A 43 6.70 -9.58 -1.06
N HIS A 44 7.76 -8.77 -1.01
CA HIS A 44 8.95 -8.98 -1.83
C HIS A 44 9.69 -10.27 -1.47
N ASP A 45 9.90 -10.53 -0.17
CA ASP A 45 10.55 -11.73 0.34
C ASP A 45 9.74 -13.01 0.04
N ARG A 46 8.41 -12.93 0.16
CA ARG A 46 7.50 -14.07 0.00
C ARG A 46 6.82 -14.17 -1.36
N ALA A 47 7.25 -13.39 -2.35
CA ALA A 47 6.73 -13.44 -3.70
C ALA A 47 7.13 -14.74 -4.41
N SER A 48 6.50 -15.86 -4.02
CA SER A 48 6.60 -17.14 -4.71
C SER A 48 5.74 -17.18 -5.98
N SER A 49 4.73 -16.32 -6.07
CA SER A 49 3.85 -16.20 -7.22
C SER A 49 4.21 -15.00 -8.09
N PRO A 50 4.26 -15.16 -9.43
CA PRO A 50 4.52 -14.04 -10.35
C PRO A 50 3.48 -12.92 -10.21
N ARG A 51 2.25 -13.24 -9.82
CA ARG A 51 1.18 -12.27 -9.55
C ARG A 51 1.51 -11.40 -8.34
N LEU A 52 2.01 -12.01 -7.26
CA LEU A 52 2.39 -11.28 -6.05
C LEU A 52 3.63 -10.41 -6.30
N ALA A 53 4.58 -10.91 -7.10
CA ALA A 53 5.77 -10.15 -7.51
C ALA A 53 5.40 -8.89 -8.33
N ASP A 54 4.50 -9.04 -9.31
CA ASP A 54 4.01 -7.91 -10.12
C ASP A 54 3.25 -6.89 -9.27
N ALA A 55 2.32 -7.37 -8.43
CA ALA A 55 1.58 -6.52 -7.50
C ALA A 55 2.51 -5.79 -6.53
N CYS A 56 3.50 -6.47 -5.95
CA CYS A 56 4.49 -5.85 -5.08
C CYS A 56 5.25 -4.73 -5.80
N ARG A 57 5.64 -4.93 -7.06
CA ARG A 57 6.34 -3.92 -7.86
C ARG A 57 5.47 -2.70 -8.13
N ARG A 58 4.21 -2.91 -8.53
CA ARG A 58 3.23 -1.85 -8.76
C ARG A 58 2.97 -1.05 -7.48
N LEU A 59 2.64 -1.74 -6.39
CA LEU A 59 2.39 -1.11 -5.09
C LEU A 59 3.61 -0.34 -4.57
N SER A 60 4.82 -0.87 -4.75
CA SER A 60 6.05 -0.16 -4.36
C SER A 60 6.29 1.11 -5.17
N PHE A 61 5.82 1.16 -6.42
CA PHE A 61 5.88 2.37 -7.24
C PHE A 61 4.83 3.39 -6.77
N GLU A 62 3.58 2.95 -6.58
CA GLU A 62 2.49 3.80 -6.08
C GLU A 62 2.81 4.36 -4.69
N TRP A 63 3.36 3.54 -3.79
CA TRP A 63 3.80 3.98 -2.47
C TRP A 63 4.76 5.14 -2.53
N ARG A 64 5.77 5.09 -3.42
CA ARG A 64 6.74 6.17 -3.55
C ARG A 64 6.11 7.47 -4.03
N ALA A 65 5.14 7.39 -4.94
CA ALA A 65 4.38 8.57 -5.37
C ALA A 65 3.55 9.15 -4.20
N VAL A 66 2.84 8.30 -3.47
CA VAL A 66 2.01 8.68 -2.32
C VAL A 66 2.83 9.22 -1.15
N ALA A 67 3.99 8.63 -0.87
CA ALA A 67 4.88 9.06 0.19
C ALA A 67 5.57 10.40 -0.14
N ALA A 68 5.91 10.64 -1.41
CA ALA A 68 6.42 11.92 -1.88
C ALA A 68 5.34 13.02 -1.76
N ASP A 69 4.10 12.71 -2.12
CA ASP A 69 2.96 13.62 -2.02
C ASP A 69 2.58 13.93 -0.56
N GLY A 70 2.53 12.90 0.30
CA GLY A 70 2.28 13.08 1.74
C GLY A 70 3.41 13.78 2.50
N CYS A 71 4.62 13.86 1.93
CA CYS A 71 5.71 14.69 2.46
C CYS A 71 5.54 16.17 2.07
N ALA A 72 4.66 16.48 1.12
CA ALA A 72 4.27 17.82 0.71
C ALA A 72 2.98 18.27 1.42
N VAL A 73 3.05 18.55 2.72
CA VAL A 73 2.04 19.32 3.46
C VAL A 73 2.79 20.55 3.99
N SER A 74 2.50 21.83 3.71
CA SER A 74 1.43 22.55 2.99
C SER A 74 1.92 24.01 2.82
N PRO A 75 1.59 24.81 1.79
CA PRO A 75 1.33 26.22 2.01
C PRO A 75 -0.17 26.35 2.31
N HIS A 76 -0.49 26.64 3.57
CA HIS A 76 -1.82 27.14 3.94
C HIS A 76 -2.22 28.28 2.97
N PRO A 77 -3.44 28.33 2.41
CA PRO A 77 -3.96 29.61 1.99
C PRO A 77 -4.24 30.38 3.28
N VAL A 78 -3.33 31.29 3.64
CA VAL A 78 -3.64 32.38 4.56
C VAL A 78 -4.82 33.12 3.95
N LEU A 79 -5.97 33.02 4.62
CA LEU A 79 -7.08 33.95 4.42
C LEU A 79 -6.59 35.35 4.80
N HIS A 80 -6.61 36.29 3.86
CA HIS A 80 -6.64 37.71 4.15
C HIS A 80 -7.47 38.46 3.10
#